data_AF-A0A3L8SHT4-F1
#
_entry.id   AF-A0A3L8SHT4-F1
#
_cell.length_a   1.000
_cell.length_b   1.000
_cell.length_c   1.000
_cell.angle_alpha   90.00
_cell.angle_beta   90.00
_cell.angle_gamma   90.00
#
_symmetry.space_group_name_H-M   'P 1'
#
loop_
_entity.id
_entity.type
_entity.pdbx_description
1 polymer ?
#
loop_
_entity_poly.entity_id
_entity_poly.type
_entity_poly.pdbx_seq_one_letter_code
_entity_poly.pdbx_strand_id
1 'polypeptide(L)'
;MLARERRAVRRLVKILLLGAGESGKSTFLKQMRIIHGREFDQKALLEFRATIYENILKGCRVLVDARDKLGIPWQYTENEKHGMFLMAFENKAGMPIEPATFQLYVPALGALWRDSGIKEAFSRRSEYQLLIVKLWMINCGSCATGQSFIDQMTEDASECDAVVSQCSKVLQTQQLPLQICEAEIVVIKTGESVKYFLDNLDRIGQLNYFPSKQDILLARKATKGIVEHDFIIKKIPFKMVDVGGQRSQRQKWFQCFDGITSILFMVSSSEYDQVLMEDRRTNRLVESMNIFETIVNNKLFFNVSIILFLNKMDLLVEKVKTVSIKKYFSDFKGDPHRLEDVQRYLVQCFDRKRRNRSKPLFHHFTTAIDTENIRFVFHAVKDTILQENLKDIMLQ
;
A
#
# COMPACT_ATOMS: atom_id res chain seq x y z
N MET A 1 -8.40 -32.37 26.86
CA MET A 1 -7.94 -31.05 26.36
C MET A 1 -7.72 -31.08 24.84
N LEU A 2 -6.85 -31.98 24.36
CA LEU A 2 -6.53 -32.17 22.92
C LEU A 2 -7.74 -32.41 22.00
N ALA A 3 -8.77 -33.14 22.42
CA ALA A 3 -9.97 -33.37 21.59
C ALA A 3 -10.84 -32.10 21.44
N ARG A 4 -10.90 -31.24 22.47
CA ARG A 4 -11.61 -29.95 22.42
C ARG A 4 -10.83 -28.94 21.57
N GLU A 5 -9.51 -28.90 21.68
CA GLU A 5 -8.64 -28.10 20.82
C GLU A 5 -8.71 -28.55 19.36
N ARG A 6 -8.67 -29.86 19.07
CA ARG A 6 -8.90 -30.40 17.72
C ARG A 6 -10.27 -30.04 17.17
N ARG A 7 -11.32 -29.99 18.01
CA ARG A 7 -12.68 -29.56 17.60
C ARG A 7 -12.77 -28.05 17.35
N ALA A 8 -12.03 -27.25 18.11
CA ALA A 8 -11.93 -25.79 17.92
C ALA A 8 -11.13 -25.44 16.66
N VAL A 9 -10.01 -26.12 16.40
CA VAL A 9 -9.21 -26.00 15.17
C VAL A 9 -10.00 -26.43 13.94
N ARG A 10 -10.83 -27.49 14.03
CA ARG A 10 -11.73 -27.90 12.93
C ARG A 10 -12.81 -26.86 12.56
N ARG A 11 -13.05 -25.85 13.40
CA ARG A 11 -14.04 -24.78 13.16
C ARG A 11 -13.39 -23.41 12.92
N LEU A 12 -12.06 -23.33 12.93
CA LEU A 12 -11.32 -22.10 12.65
C LEU A 12 -11.36 -21.82 11.15
N VAL A 13 -11.94 -20.69 10.77
CA VAL A 13 -11.93 -20.23 9.38
C VAL A 13 -10.66 -19.42 9.15
N LYS A 14 -9.70 -19.99 8.42
CA LYS A 14 -8.43 -19.31 8.10
C LYS A 14 -8.52 -18.65 6.73
N ILE A 15 -8.44 -17.32 6.70
CA ILE A 15 -8.52 -16.51 5.48
C ILE A 15 -7.16 -15.89 5.16
N LEU A 16 -6.68 -16.11 3.95
CA LEU A 16 -5.42 -15.54 3.46
C LEU A 16 -5.70 -14.35 2.54
N LEU A 17 -5.12 -13.19 2.85
CA LEU A 17 -5.23 -12.00 2.01
C LEU A 17 -4.06 -11.96 1.03
N LEU A 18 -4.34 -12.09 -0.27
CA LEU A 18 -3.33 -12.06 -1.33
C LEU A 18 -3.56 -10.89 -2.28
N GLY A 19 -2.53 -10.54 -3.04
CA GLY A 19 -2.60 -9.49 -4.05
C GLY A 19 -1.30 -8.69 -4.13
N ALA A 20 -1.12 -7.93 -5.21
CA ALA A 20 0.04 -7.08 -5.44
C ALA A 20 0.22 -6.04 -4.31
N GLY A 21 1.39 -5.37 -4.27
CA GLY A 21 1.62 -4.26 -3.34
C GLY A 21 0.53 -3.20 -3.44
N GLU A 22 0.14 -2.60 -2.31
CA GLU A 22 -0.83 -1.47 -2.26
C GLU A 22 -2.25 -1.76 -2.75
N SER A 23 -2.62 -3.03 -2.93
CA SER A 23 -3.98 -3.47 -3.28
C SER A 23 -5.02 -3.26 -2.17
N GLY A 24 -4.61 -2.90 -0.95
CA GLY A 24 -5.50 -2.61 0.18
C GLY A 24 -5.68 -3.73 1.21
N LYS A 25 -4.83 -4.77 1.20
CA LYS A 25 -4.87 -5.89 2.18
C LYS A 25 -4.87 -5.44 3.63
N SER A 26 -3.87 -4.66 4.04
CA SER A 26 -3.76 -4.16 5.40
C SER A 26 -4.91 -3.20 5.75
N THR A 27 -5.43 -2.44 4.78
CA THR A 27 -6.61 -1.59 4.98
C THR A 27 -7.86 -2.42 5.25
N PHE A 28 -8.06 -3.51 4.52
CA PHE A 28 -9.15 -4.45 4.80
C PHE A 28 -9.04 -5.05 6.22
N LEU A 29 -7.85 -5.42 6.66
CA LEU A 29 -7.66 -5.92 8.03
C LEU A 29 -7.91 -4.86 9.11
N LYS A 30 -7.54 -3.61 8.86
CA LYS A 30 -7.92 -2.49 9.75
C LYS A 30 -9.44 -2.38 9.83
N GLN A 31 -10.16 -2.52 8.72
CA GLN A 31 -11.63 -2.54 8.73
C GLN A 31 -12.17 -3.71 9.55
N MET A 32 -11.62 -4.91 9.38
CA MET A 32 -12.02 -6.07 10.17
C MET A 32 -11.85 -5.82 11.68
N ARG A 33 -10.77 -5.14 12.08
CA ARG A 33 -10.57 -4.73 13.48
C ARG A 33 -11.56 -3.66 13.93
N ILE A 34 -11.91 -2.69 13.08
CA ILE A 34 -12.90 -1.66 13.38
C ILE A 34 -14.32 -2.24 13.52
N ILE A 35 -14.69 -3.18 12.65
CA ILE A 35 -16.06 -3.72 12.56
C ILE A 35 -16.30 -4.84 13.58
N HIS A 36 -15.31 -5.72 13.79
CA HIS A 36 -15.47 -6.96 14.54
C HIS A 36 -14.43 -7.17 15.66
N GLY A 37 -13.39 -6.35 15.69
CA GLY A 37 -12.32 -6.43 16.68
C GLY A 37 -12.59 -5.56 17.91
N ARG A 38 -11.58 -5.52 18.79
CA ARG A 38 -11.49 -4.53 19.86
C ARG A 38 -10.96 -3.21 19.28
N GLU A 39 -11.37 -2.10 19.87
CA GLU A 39 -10.84 -0.79 19.52
C GLU A 39 -9.31 -0.74 19.65
N PHE A 40 -8.69 0.19 18.94
CA PHE A 40 -7.25 0.39 19.01
C PHE A 40 -6.87 0.93 20.39
N ASP A 41 -5.92 0.29 21.03
CA ASP A 41 -5.35 0.77 22.29
C ASP A 41 -4.50 2.02 22.04
N GLN A 42 -4.22 2.77 23.11
CA GLN A 42 -3.48 4.02 23.01
C GLN A 42 -2.11 3.85 22.35
N LYS A 43 -1.43 2.73 22.61
CA LYS A 43 -0.15 2.40 21.96
C LYS A 43 -0.30 2.30 20.44
N ALA A 44 -1.27 1.53 19.93
CA ALA A 44 -1.51 1.44 18.49
C ALA A 44 -1.92 2.79 17.88
N LEU A 45 -2.73 3.59 18.58
CA LEU A 45 -3.11 4.94 18.12
C LEU A 45 -1.89 5.85 17.96
N LEU A 46 -0.94 5.81 18.90
CA LEU A 46 0.30 6.58 18.83
C LEU A 46 1.21 6.11 17.68
N GLU A 47 1.29 4.80 17.43
CA GLU A 47 2.00 4.24 16.27
C GLU A 47 1.38 4.68 14.94
N PHE A 48 0.04 4.70 14.85
CA PHE A 48 -0.65 5.25 13.68
C PHE A 48 -0.40 6.73 13.51
N ARG A 49 -0.40 7.52 14.60
CA ARG A 49 -0.09 8.96 14.55
C ARG A 49 1.30 9.21 13.96
N ALA A 50 2.32 8.50 14.45
CA ALA A 50 3.68 8.61 13.92
C ALA A 50 3.75 8.21 12.43
N THR A 51 3.02 7.16 12.04
CA THR A 51 2.92 6.71 10.64
C THR A 51 2.26 7.79 9.75
N ILE A 52 1.22 8.46 10.25
CA ILE A 52 0.50 9.52 9.51
C ILE A 52 1.41 10.72 9.28
N TYR A 53 2.12 11.18 10.32
CA TYR A 53 3.10 12.25 10.17
C TYR A 53 4.18 11.91 9.15
N GLU A 54 4.69 10.67 9.19
CA GLU A 54 5.68 10.20 8.22
C GLU A 54 5.12 10.17 6.79
N ASN A 55 3.87 9.73 6.61
CA ASN A 55 3.20 9.72 5.31
C ASN A 55 3.05 11.13 4.73
N ILE A 56 2.71 12.11 5.57
CA ILE A 56 2.54 13.51 5.14
C ILE A 56 3.87 14.10 4.73
N LEU A 57 4.89 14.00 5.58
CA LEU A 57 6.21 14.58 5.32
C LEU A 57 6.87 13.96 4.09
N LYS A 58 6.90 12.62 3.99
CA LYS A 58 7.45 11.93 2.82
C LYS A 58 6.63 12.21 1.56
N GLY A 59 5.30 12.22 1.69
CA GLY A 59 4.40 12.50 0.57
C GLY A 59 4.58 13.89 -0.01
N CYS A 60 4.71 14.91 0.85
CA CYS A 60 4.92 16.29 0.42
C CYS A 60 6.34 16.50 -0.13
N ARG A 61 7.38 15.88 0.47
CA ARG A 61 8.74 15.90 -0.07
C ARG A 61 8.79 15.39 -1.52
N VAL A 62 8.08 14.28 -1.80
CA VAL A 62 7.94 13.75 -3.17
C VAL A 62 7.24 14.73 -4.09
N LEU A 63 6.24 15.49 -3.63
CA LEU A 63 5.56 16.50 -4.46
C LEU A 63 6.46 17.68 -4.81
N VAL A 64 7.27 18.14 -3.85
CA VAL A 64 8.24 19.21 -4.06
C VAL A 64 9.27 18.79 -5.11
N ASP A 65 9.81 17.57 -4.99
CA ASP A 65 10.79 17.02 -5.95
C ASP A 65 10.17 16.76 -7.33
N ALA A 66 8.98 16.16 -7.37
CA ALA A 66 8.29 15.85 -8.62
C ALA A 66 7.97 17.11 -9.42
N ARG A 67 7.57 18.20 -8.74
CA ARG A 67 7.43 19.49 -9.42
C ARG A 67 8.72 19.87 -10.15
N ASP A 68 9.85 19.77 -9.47
CA ASP A 68 11.12 20.35 -9.93
C ASP A 68 11.57 19.63 -11.20
N LYS A 69 11.46 18.30 -11.15
CA LYS A 69 11.75 17.40 -12.26
C LYS A 69 10.78 17.55 -13.43
N LEU A 70 9.51 17.84 -13.16
CA LEU A 70 8.52 18.13 -14.21
C LEU A 70 8.62 19.56 -14.74
N GLY A 71 9.52 20.39 -14.21
CA GLY A 71 9.69 21.79 -14.61
C GLY A 71 8.48 22.68 -14.31
N ILE A 72 7.66 22.33 -13.31
CA ILE A 72 6.45 23.09 -12.98
C ILE A 72 6.85 24.31 -12.11
N PRO A 73 6.57 25.56 -12.53
CA PRO A 73 6.98 26.73 -11.75
C PRO A 73 6.23 26.85 -10.42
N TRP A 74 6.82 27.56 -9.45
CA TRP A 74 6.12 27.93 -8.21
C TRP A 74 5.04 28.96 -8.54
N GLN A 75 3.89 28.87 -7.85
CA GLN A 75 2.95 30.00 -7.85
C GLN A 75 3.55 31.18 -7.06
N TYR A 76 4.13 30.87 -5.90
CA TYR A 76 4.80 31.84 -5.03
C TYR A 76 6.24 31.40 -4.84
N THR A 77 7.20 32.19 -5.34
CA THR A 77 8.64 31.86 -5.27
C THR A 77 9.16 31.70 -3.84
N GLU A 78 8.52 32.34 -2.86
CA GLU A 78 8.81 32.18 -1.43
C GLU A 78 8.68 30.72 -0.94
N ASN A 79 7.82 29.93 -1.60
CA ASN A 79 7.61 28.53 -1.27
C ASN A 79 8.85 27.65 -1.54
N GLU A 80 9.83 28.14 -2.29
CA GLU A 80 11.13 27.47 -2.44
C GLU A 80 11.78 27.19 -1.08
N LYS A 81 11.72 28.17 -0.16
CA LYS A 81 12.26 28.03 1.21
C LYS A 81 11.52 26.94 2.00
N HIS A 82 10.20 26.86 1.84
CA HIS A 82 9.39 25.81 2.46
C HIS A 82 9.71 24.43 1.87
N GLY A 83 9.96 24.37 0.56
CA GLY A 83 10.41 23.15 -0.13
C GLY A 83 11.76 22.67 0.39
N MET A 84 12.76 23.55 0.48
CA MET A 84 14.08 23.24 1.03
C MET A 84 14.01 22.74 2.48
N PHE A 85 13.17 23.36 3.31
CA PHE A 85 12.97 22.94 4.69
C PHE A 85 12.44 21.50 4.79
N LEU A 86 11.50 21.09 3.91
CA LEU A 86 11.03 19.70 3.85
C LEU A 86 12.07 18.74 3.28
N MET A 87 12.90 19.17 2.33
CA MET A 87 13.95 18.31 1.77
C MET A 87 15.00 17.92 2.81
N ALA A 88 15.29 18.82 3.75
CA ALA A 88 16.19 18.57 4.87
C ALA A 88 15.60 17.65 5.96
N PHE A 89 14.31 17.28 5.87
CA PHE A 89 13.72 16.35 6.82
C PHE A 89 14.32 14.94 6.66
N GLU A 90 14.94 14.47 7.73
CA GLU A 90 15.40 13.09 7.88
C GLU A 90 14.68 12.43 9.06
N ASN A 91 14.03 11.30 8.80
CA ASN A 91 13.50 10.46 9.87
C ASN A 91 14.57 9.42 10.25
N LYS A 92 15.11 9.50 11.48
CA LYS A 92 16.01 8.47 12.00
C LYS A 92 15.30 7.12 11.96
N ALA A 93 15.95 6.12 11.34
CA ALA A 93 15.36 4.81 11.14
C ALA A 93 14.88 4.21 12.48
N GLY A 94 13.59 3.92 12.58
CA GLY A 94 12.99 3.29 13.75
C GLY A 94 12.50 4.24 14.85
N MET A 95 12.71 5.56 14.74
CA MET A 95 12.19 6.54 15.71
C MET A 95 10.80 7.06 15.29
N PRO A 96 9.82 7.11 16.21
CA PRO A 96 8.52 7.73 15.91
C PRO A 96 8.66 9.25 15.81
N ILE A 97 7.91 9.85 14.89
CA ILE A 97 7.86 11.31 14.75
C ILE A 97 6.95 11.87 15.85
N GLU A 98 7.51 12.71 16.70
CA GLU A 98 6.78 13.36 17.80
C GLU A 98 5.90 14.53 17.30
N PRO A 99 4.80 14.86 18.01
CA PRO A 99 3.93 15.97 17.64
C PRO A 99 4.65 17.32 17.53
N ALA A 100 5.58 17.61 18.44
CA ALA A 100 6.35 18.85 18.42
C ALA A 100 7.19 18.95 17.13
N THR A 101 7.86 17.86 16.75
CA THR A 101 8.62 17.79 15.50
C THR A 101 7.73 18.00 14.28
N PHE A 102 6.57 17.32 14.21
CA PHE A 102 5.64 17.49 13.09
C PHE A 102 5.10 18.93 12.99
N GLN A 103 4.79 19.55 14.13
CA GLN A 103 4.24 20.90 14.18
C GLN A 103 5.16 21.95 13.53
N LEU A 104 6.50 21.78 13.62
CA LEU A 104 7.46 22.66 12.95
C LEU A 104 7.27 22.69 11.44
N TYR A 105 6.78 21.60 10.84
CA TYR A 105 6.55 21.48 9.40
C TYR A 105 5.16 21.94 8.96
N VAL A 106 4.19 22.08 9.87
CA VAL A 106 2.79 22.40 9.53
C VAL A 106 2.67 23.70 8.72
N PRO A 107 3.36 24.82 9.06
CA PRO A 107 3.29 26.04 8.26
C PRO A 107 3.81 25.84 6.84
N ALA A 108 4.94 25.14 6.68
CA ALA A 108 5.53 24.84 5.38
C ALA A 108 4.61 23.93 4.55
N LEU A 109 4.10 22.86 5.14
CA LEU A 109 3.17 21.93 4.49
C LEU A 109 1.90 22.67 4.02
N GLY A 110 1.35 23.55 4.85
CA GLY A 110 0.16 24.34 4.52
C GLY A 110 0.42 25.35 3.39
N ALA A 111 1.57 26.03 3.39
CA ALA A 111 1.96 26.95 2.33
C ALA A 111 2.15 26.22 0.99
N LEU A 112 2.88 25.11 1.02
CA LEU A 112 3.14 24.27 -0.16
C LEU A 112 1.86 23.67 -0.73
N TRP A 113 0.95 23.17 0.10
CA TRP A 113 -0.30 22.57 -0.38
C TRP A 113 -1.26 23.58 -1.01
N ARG A 114 -1.15 24.87 -0.66
CA ARG A 114 -1.92 25.94 -1.30
C ARG A 114 -1.37 26.34 -2.67
N ASP A 115 -0.09 26.07 -2.95
CA ASP A 115 0.59 26.43 -4.20
C ASP A 115 0.03 25.64 -5.40
N SER A 116 -0.31 26.34 -6.48
CA SER A 116 -0.84 25.71 -7.69
C SER A 116 0.15 24.76 -8.36
N GLY A 117 1.45 25.03 -8.29
CA GLY A 117 2.49 24.16 -8.85
C GLY A 117 2.57 22.80 -8.14
N ILE A 118 2.40 22.78 -6.81
CA ILE A 118 2.34 21.54 -6.04
C ILE A 118 1.04 20.76 -6.33
N LYS A 119 -0.09 21.47 -6.48
CA LYS A 119 -1.36 20.82 -6.88
C LYS A 119 -1.28 20.24 -8.28
N GLU A 120 -0.63 20.92 -9.21
CA GLU A 120 -0.37 20.44 -10.57
C GLU A 120 0.53 19.19 -10.54
N ALA A 121 1.62 19.22 -9.78
CA ALA A 121 2.46 18.03 -9.57
C ALA A 121 1.63 16.84 -9.05
N PHE A 122 0.78 17.04 -8.03
CA PHE A 122 -0.12 15.98 -7.55
C PHE A 122 -1.11 15.49 -8.61
N SER A 123 -1.61 16.37 -9.49
CA SER A 123 -2.51 15.99 -10.57
C SER A 123 -1.82 15.04 -11.58
N ARG A 124 -0.53 15.26 -11.82
CA ARG A 124 0.35 14.47 -12.71
C ARG A 124 1.02 13.29 -12.02
N ARG A 125 0.55 12.87 -10.84
CA ARG A 125 1.12 11.75 -10.02
C ARG A 125 1.21 10.38 -10.70
N SER A 126 0.57 10.20 -11.86
CA SER A 126 0.74 9.00 -12.68
C SER A 126 2.03 9.01 -13.51
N GLU A 127 2.63 10.18 -13.74
CA GLU A 127 3.78 10.37 -14.62
C GLU A 127 5.11 10.11 -13.92
N TYR A 128 5.17 10.23 -12.59
CA TYR A 128 6.41 10.07 -11.83
C TYR A 128 6.34 8.98 -10.76
N GLN A 129 7.49 8.35 -10.54
CA GLN A 129 7.78 7.50 -9.39
C GLN A 129 9.21 7.80 -8.96
N LEU A 130 9.39 8.45 -7.81
CA LEU A 130 10.72 8.86 -7.35
C LEU A 130 11.41 7.68 -6.65
N LEU A 131 12.70 7.48 -6.91
CA LEU A 131 13.56 6.67 -6.05
C LEU A 131 14.14 7.58 -5.00
N ILE A 132 14.19 7.09 -3.77
CA ILE A 132 15.16 7.53 -2.79
C ILE A 132 16.25 6.47 -2.74
N VAL A 133 17.49 6.84 -3.00
CA VAL A 133 18.65 6.02 -2.67
C VAL A 133 18.98 6.31 -1.20
N LYS A 134 18.82 5.28 -0.36
CA LYS A 134 19.25 5.30 1.03
C LYS A 134 20.63 4.70 1.13
N LEU A 135 21.59 5.46 1.64
CA LEU A 135 22.94 4.98 1.85
C LEU A 135 23.16 4.63 3.33
N TRP A 136 23.59 3.40 3.56
CA TRP A 136 24.08 2.95 4.85
C TRP A 136 25.60 3.08 4.86
N MET A 137 26.11 3.70 5.92
CA MET A 137 27.55 3.90 6.08
C MET A 137 28.05 3.28 7.40
N ILE A 138 29.27 2.75 7.36
CA ILE A 138 29.98 2.25 8.54
C ILE A 138 31.22 3.11 8.75
N ASN A 139 31.52 3.39 10.03
CA ASN A 139 32.75 4.03 10.43
C ASN A 139 33.92 3.02 10.37
N CYS A 140 34.89 3.27 9.49
CA CYS A 140 36.11 2.48 9.39
C CYS A 140 37.05 2.86 10.55
N GLY A 141 36.81 2.33 11.75
CA GLY A 141 37.72 2.59 12.88
C GLY A 141 37.45 1.84 14.18
N SER A 142 36.20 1.47 14.50
CA SER A 142 35.90 0.67 15.70
C SER A 142 34.50 0.06 15.58
N CYS A 143 34.33 -1.14 16.12
CA CYS A 143 33.05 -1.84 16.15
C CYS A 143 31.91 -1.02 16.79
N ALA A 144 30.70 -1.22 16.24
CA ALA A 144 29.37 -0.87 16.76
C ALA A 144 28.88 0.59 16.62
N THR A 145 28.17 0.88 15.52
CA THR A 145 26.72 1.18 15.44
C THR A 145 26.42 1.75 14.05
N GLY A 146 25.63 1.05 13.25
CA GLY A 146 25.27 1.51 11.90
C GLY A 146 24.42 2.78 11.96
N GLN A 147 24.92 3.87 11.40
CA GLN A 147 24.16 5.10 11.19
C GLN A 147 23.84 5.25 9.70
N SER A 148 22.58 5.54 9.40
CA SER A 148 22.10 5.90 8.06
C SER A 148 22.56 7.32 7.74
N PHE A 149 23.10 7.54 6.55
CA PHE A 149 23.58 8.86 6.15
C PHE A 149 23.24 9.07 4.69
N ILE A 150 22.46 10.13 4.41
CA ILE A 150 22.13 10.66 3.08
C ILE A 150 21.03 9.88 2.35
N ASP A 151 19.87 10.54 2.20
CA ASP A 151 18.77 10.16 1.31
C ASP A 151 18.81 11.06 0.05
N GLN A 152 19.24 10.54 -1.11
CA GLN A 152 19.19 11.25 -2.40
C GLN A 152 18.04 10.76 -3.30
N MET A 153 17.38 11.65 -4.04
CA MET A 153 16.22 11.32 -4.88
C MET A 153 16.57 11.25 -6.39
N THR A 154 16.36 10.11 -7.05
CA THR A 154 16.60 9.92 -8.50
C THR A 154 15.40 9.26 -9.21
N GLU A 155 15.24 9.50 -10.51
CA GLU A 155 14.24 8.87 -11.36
C GLU A 155 14.74 7.63 -12.09
N ASP A 156 15.99 7.22 -11.95
CA ASP A 156 16.54 6.02 -12.59
C ASP A 156 17.30 5.14 -11.60
N ALA A 157 16.98 3.85 -11.57
CA ALA A 157 17.71 2.89 -10.76
C ALA A 157 19.13 2.70 -11.30
N SER A 158 19.36 2.95 -12.59
CA SER A 158 20.68 2.94 -13.21
C SER A 158 21.59 4.07 -12.70
N GLU A 159 21.00 5.19 -12.25
CA GLU A 159 21.73 6.29 -11.61
C GLU A 159 22.12 5.99 -10.16
N CYS A 160 21.64 4.89 -9.56
CA CYS A 160 22.00 4.53 -8.20
C CYS A 160 23.52 4.35 -8.07
N ASP A 161 24.17 3.71 -9.04
CA ASP A 161 25.63 3.55 -9.03
C ASP A 161 26.34 4.91 -9.15
N ALA A 162 25.77 5.84 -9.92
CA ALA A 162 26.27 7.20 -10.03
C ALA A 162 26.12 7.98 -8.71
N VAL A 163 24.98 7.85 -8.03
CA VAL A 163 24.70 8.43 -6.71
C VAL A 163 25.67 7.87 -5.65
N VAL A 164 25.83 6.54 -5.60
CA VAL A 164 26.78 5.87 -4.70
C VAL A 164 28.21 6.32 -4.99
N SER A 165 28.59 6.42 -6.28
CA SER A 165 29.90 6.91 -6.70
C SER A 165 30.13 8.37 -6.29
N GLN A 166 29.14 9.24 -6.49
CA GLN A 166 29.20 10.66 -6.11
C GLN A 166 29.33 10.83 -4.60
N CYS A 167 28.52 10.12 -3.82
CA CYS A 167 28.63 10.13 -2.36
C CYS A 167 30.00 9.60 -1.90
N SER A 168 30.50 8.52 -2.50
CA SER A 168 31.84 7.99 -2.22
C SER A 168 32.94 9.03 -2.46
N LYS A 169 32.86 9.78 -3.57
CA LYS A 169 33.81 10.87 -3.88
C LYS A 169 33.74 12.01 -2.87
N VAL A 170 32.54 12.38 -2.40
CA VAL A 170 32.37 13.43 -1.37
C VAL A 170 33.03 12.98 -0.06
N LEU A 171 32.81 11.74 0.37
CA LEU A 171 33.42 11.18 1.59
C LEU A 171 34.95 11.20 1.53
N GLN A 172 35.53 10.80 0.37
CA GLN A 172 36.96 10.84 0.14
C GLN A 172 37.52 12.27 0.15
N THR A 173 36.82 13.20 -0.52
CA THR A 173 37.26 14.60 -0.61
C THR A 173 37.22 15.30 0.75
N GLN A 174 36.25 14.97 1.60
CA GLN A 174 36.10 15.53 2.94
C GLN A 174 36.87 14.76 4.03
N GLN A 175 37.65 13.73 3.66
CA GLN A 175 38.41 12.86 4.58
C GLN A 175 37.56 12.29 5.73
N LEU A 176 36.29 11.98 5.45
CA LEU A 176 35.40 11.40 6.45
C LEU A 176 35.72 9.91 6.63
N PRO A 177 35.78 9.37 7.86
CA PRO A 177 36.10 7.95 8.13
C PRO A 177 34.90 7.02 7.87
N LEU A 178 34.08 7.32 6.87
CA LEU A 178 32.85 6.61 6.55
C LEU A 178 32.98 5.92 5.18
N GLN A 179 32.50 4.67 5.11
CA GLN A 179 32.38 3.94 3.85
C GLN A 179 30.93 3.51 3.65
N ILE A 180 30.42 3.69 2.42
CA ILE A 180 29.11 3.16 2.01
C ILE A 180 29.19 1.64 2.01
N CYS A 181 28.40 0.99 2.85
CA CYS A 181 28.37 -0.46 2.99
C CYS A 181 27.17 -1.10 2.27
N GLU A 182 26.05 -0.39 2.21
CA GLU A 182 24.84 -0.86 1.54
C GLU A 182 24.07 0.34 0.98
N ALA A 183 23.50 0.17 -0.21
CA ALA A 183 22.60 1.13 -0.82
C ALA A 183 21.23 0.46 -1.04
N GLU A 184 20.17 1.03 -0.46
CA GLU A 184 18.80 0.58 -0.67
C GLU A 184 18.07 1.59 -1.56
N ILE A 185 17.63 1.15 -2.74
CA ILE A 185 16.74 1.95 -3.58
C ILE A 185 15.31 1.79 -3.06
N VAL A 186 14.77 2.87 -2.50
CA VAL A 186 13.39 2.95 -2.02
C VAL A 186 12.56 3.75 -3.01
N VAL A 187 11.72 3.07 -3.79
CA VAL A 187 10.76 3.78 -4.65
C VAL A 187 9.67 4.40 -3.77
N ILE A 188 9.57 5.72 -3.77
CA ILE A 188 8.49 6.46 -3.12
C ILE A 188 7.60 7.08 -4.19
N LYS A 189 6.38 6.56 -4.22
CA LYS A 189 5.27 7.15 -4.95
C LYS A 189 4.46 8.03 -4.01
N THR A 190 3.96 9.17 -4.49
CA THR A 190 2.97 9.95 -3.73
C THR A 190 1.76 9.06 -3.49
N GLY A 191 1.54 8.67 -2.22
CA GLY A 191 0.38 7.89 -1.84
C GLY A 191 -0.90 8.67 -2.13
N GLU A 192 -1.95 7.97 -2.58
CA GLU A 192 -3.26 8.59 -2.84
C GLU A 192 -3.85 9.25 -1.58
N SER A 193 -3.45 8.80 -0.39
CA SER A 193 -3.84 9.38 0.90
C SER A 193 -3.16 10.71 1.25
N VAL A 194 -2.09 11.12 0.56
CA VAL A 194 -1.38 12.38 0.85
C VAL A 194 -2.31 13.58 0.71
N LYS A 195 -3.13 13.60 -0.35
CA LYS A 195 -4.15 14.63 -0.56
C LYS A 195 -5.11 14.74 0.61
N TYR A 196 -5.67 13.62 1.08
CA TYR A 196 -6.59 13.62 2.22
C TYR A 196 -5.95 14.23 3.47
N PHE A 197 -4.71 13.86 3.77
CA PHE A 197 -4.05 14.40 4.96
C PHE A 197 -3.71 15.88 4.83
N LEU A 198 -3.24 16.33 3.66
CA LEU A 198 -2.93 17.75 3.42
C LEU A 198 -4.20 18.62 3.37
N ASP A 199 -5.30 18.11 2.81
CA ASP A 199 -6.62 18.77 2.84
C ASP A 199 -7.16 18.92 4.27
N ASN A 200 -6.72 18.07 5.21
CA ASN A 200 -7.14 18.08 6.62
C ASN A 200 -5.99 18.48 7.57
N LEU A 201 -4.98 19.17 7.05
CA LEU A 201 -3.77 19.50 7.80
C LEU A 201 -4.07 20.37 9.04
N ASP A 202 -5.09 21.23 8.98
CA ASP A 202 -5.46 22.10 10.11
C ASP A 202 -5.88 21.31 11.36
N ARG A 203 -6.49 20.13 11.18
CA ARG A 203 -6.84 19.23 12.28
C ARG A 203 -5.66 18.34 12.68
N ILE A 204 -4.90 17.85 11.70
CA ILE A 204 -3.80 16.89 11.92
C ILE A 204 -2.57 17.57 12.52
N GLY A 205 -2.34 18.83 12.21
CA GLY A 205 -1.20 19.64 12.67
C GLY A 205 -1.33 20.16 14.10
N GLN A 206 -2.46 19.90 14.78
CA GLN A 206 -2.67 20.32 16.17
C GLN A 206 -1.84 19.47 17.14
N LEU A 207 -1.29 20.07 18.20
CA LEU A 207 -0.47 19.37 19.19
C LEU A 207 -1.21 18.23 19.91
N ASN A 208 -2.51 18.40 20.13
CA ASN A 208 -3.40 17.43 20.77
C ASN A 208 -4.06 16.46 19.77
N TYR A 209 -3.58 16.42 18.52
CA TYR A 209 -4.14 15.53 17.50
C TYR A 209 -4.06 14.04 17.90
N PHE A 210 -5.20 13.37 17.74
CA PHE A 210 -5.32 11.91 17.76
C PHE A 210 -5.96 11.42 16.46
N PRO A 211 -5.43 10.33 15.85
CA PRO A 211 -5.96 9.80 14.61
C PRO A 211 -7.42 9.35 14.74
N SER A 212 -8.25 9.81 13.81
CA SER A 212 -9.59 9.24 13.62
C SER A 212 -9.52 7.86 12.96
N LYS A 213 -10.63 7.11 12.96
CA LYS A 213 -10.74 5.83 12.23
C LYS A 213 -10.40 6.01 10.75
N GLN A 214 -10.83 7.12 10.14
CA GLN A 214 -10.54 7.44 8.74
C GLN A 214 -9.03 7.69 8.51
N ASP A 215 -8.38 8.41 9.42
CA ASP A 215 -6.93 8.66 9.34
C ASP A 215 -6.14 7.35 9.43
N ILE A 216 -6.55 6.45 10.33
CA ILE A 216 -5.95 5.12 10.51
C ILE A 216 -6.09 4.26 9.25
N LEU A 217 -7.26 4.29 8.60
CA LEU A 217 -7.52 3.53 7.37
C LEU A 217 -6.66 4.01 6.20
N LEU A 218 -6.45 5.32 6.10
CA LEU A 218 -5.65 5.96 5.05
C LEU A 218 -4.13 5.96 5.35
N ALA A 219 -3.75 5.74 6.60
CA ALA A 219 -2.35 5.60 7.00
C ALA A 219 -1.72 4.38 6.33
N ARG A 220 -0.55 4.58 5.73
CA ARG A 220 0.18 3.60 4.95
C ARG A 220 1.49 3.22 5.62
N LYS A 221 1.64 1.91 5.87
CA LYS A 221 2.89 1.28 6.30
C LYS A 221 3.08 0.03 5.45
N ALA A 222 4.25 -0.14 4.84
CA ALA A 222 4.51 -1.33 4.02
C ALA A 222 4.61 -2.57 4.92
N THR A 223 3.80 -3.59 4.65
CA THR A 223 3.86 -4.87 5.37
C THR A 223 5.13 -5.63 4.97
N LYS A 224 6.10 -5.67 5.89
CA LYS A 224 7.31 -6.47 5.77
C LYS A 224 7.10 -7.78 6.54
N GLY A 225 6.75 -8.86 5.83
CA GLY A 225 6.50 -10.17 6.43
C GLY A 225 5.03 -10.61 6.48
N ILE A 226 4.72 -11.45 7.46
CA ILE A 226 3.42 -12.11 7.66
C ILE A 226 2.85 -11.63 8.99
N VAL A 227 1.58 -11.24 9.00
CA VAL A 227 0.88 -10.81 10.22
C VAL A 227 -0.43 -11.55 10.32
N GLU A 228 -0.66 -12.24 11.44
CA GLU A 228 -1.91 -12.94 11.72
C GLU A 228 -2.79 -12.11 12.64
N HIS A 229 -4.10 -12.12 12.39
CA HIS A 229 -5.11 -11.46 13.19
C HIS A 229 -6.26 -12.41 13.50
N ASP A 230 -6.55 -12.56 14.78
CA ASP A 230 -7.65 -13.39 15.27
C ASP A 230 -8.90 -12.52 15.52
N PHE A 231 -10.05 -13.02 15.05
CA PHE A 231 -11.36 -12.40 15.23
C PHE A 231 -12.37 -13.44 15.66
N ILE A 232 -13.36 -13.04 16.46
CA ILE A 232 -14.53 -13.88 16.78
C ILE A 232 -15.76 -13.18 16.22
N ILE A 233 -16.30 -13.73 15.13
CA ILE A 233 -17.41 -13.12 14.39
C ILE A 233 -18.62 -14.03 14.51
N LYS A 234 -19.68 -13.55 15.18
CA LYS A 234 -20.88 -14.36 15.49
C LYS A 234 -20.56 -15.73 16.10
N LYS A 235 -19.62 -15.77 17.06
CA LYS A 235 -19.11 -16.99 17.75
C LYS A 235 -18.29 -17.94 16.88
N ILE A 236 -18.00 -17.59 15.63
CA ILE A 236 -17.10 -18.36 14.76
C ILE A 236 -15.70 -17.73 14.85
N PRO A 237 -14.66 -18.52 15.18
CA PRO A 237 -13.30 -18.03 15.18
C PRO A 237 -12.79 -17.88 13.73
N PHE A 238 -12.31 -16.69 13.40
CA PHE A 238 -11.64 -16.37 12.15
C PHE A 238 -10.19 -16.04 12.44
N LYS A 239 -9.29 -16.55 11.60
CA LYS A 239 -7.88 -16.13 11.55
C LYS A 239 -7.60 -15.56 10.18
N MET A 240 -7.25 -14.29 10.12
CA MET A 240 -6.89 -13.64 8.86
C MET A 240 -5.39 -13.38 8.80
N VAL A 241 -4.78 -13.61 7.64
CA VAL A 241 -3.34 -13.51 7.45
C VAL A 241 -3.04 -12.42 6.40
N ASP A 242 -2.37 -11.34 6.82
CA ASP A 242 -1.78 -10.33 5.93
C ASP A 242 -0.40 -10.79 5.49
N VAL A 243 -0.09 -10.59 4.22
CA VAL A 243 1.26 -10.80 3.69
C VAL A 243 1.68 -9.63 2.82
N GLY A 244 2.98 -9.35 2.79
CA GLY A 244 3.54 -8.35 1.88
C GLY A 244 3.25 -8.69 0.42
N GLY A 245 2.75 -7.70 -0.34
CA GLY A 245 2.37 -7.88 -1.76
C GLY A 245 3.47 -7.59 -2.79
N GLN A 246 4.56 -6.96 -2.36
CA GLN A 246 5.71 -6.63 -3.20
C GLN A 246 6.49 -7.89 -3.59
N ARG A 247 7.16 -7.88 -4.76
CA ARG A 247 7.88 -9.07 -5.29
C ARG A 247 8.83 -9.70 -4.26
N SER A 248 9.60 -8.90 -3.53
CA SER A 248 10.52 -9.37 -2.48
C SER A 248 9.85 -10.11 -1.32
N GLN A 249 8.57 -9.86 -1.07
CA GLN A 249 7.82 -10.49 0.02
C GLN A 249 7.05 -11.73 -0.42
N ARG A 250 6.82 -11.93 -1.72
CA ARG A 250 6.00 -13.06 -2.23
C ARG A 250 6.62 -14.42 -1.98
N GLN A 251 7.95 -14.47 -1.86
CA GLN A 251 8.65 -15.68 -1.43
C GLN A 251 8.21 -16.17 -0.06
N LYS A 252 7.59 -15.33 0.79
CA LYS A 252 7.10 -15.75 2.12
C LYS A 252 5.69 -16.34 2.08
N TRP A 253 4.95 -16.19 0.97
CA TRP A 253 3.53 -16.59 0.91
C TRP A 253 3.31 -18.08 1.16
N PHE A 254 4.23 -18.94 0.73
CA PHE A 254 4.11 -20.39 0.91
C PHE A 254 4.02 -20.80 2.38
N GLN A 255 4.58 -20.00 3.30
CA GLN A 255 4.53 -20.25 4.75
C GLN A 255 3.11 -20.13 5.31
N CYS A 256 2.19 -19.50 4.57
CA CYS A 256 0.82 -19.24 5.01
C CYS A 256 -0.21 -20.15 4.35
N PHE A 257 0.18 -20.99 3.38
CA PHE A 257 -0.76 -21.80 2.59
C PHE A 257 -1.33 -22.99 3.33
N ASP A 258 -0.73 -23.40 4.44
CA ASP A 258 -1.22 -24.52 5.22
C ASP A 258 -2.55 -24.19 5.94
N GLY A 259 -3.50 -25.12 5.82
CA GLY A 259 -4.80 -25.07 6.49
C GLY A 259 -5.67 -23.86 6.16
N ILE A 260 -5.51 -23.23 4.99
CA ILE A 260 -6.36 -22.10 4.59
C ILE A 260 -7.74 -22.57 4.12
N THR A 261 -8.77 -21.85 4.55
CA THR A 261 -10.17 -22.09 4.17
C THR A 261 -10.57 -21.27 2.95
N SER A 262 -10.08 -20.03 2.86
CA SER A 262 -10.41 -19.12 1.76
C SER A 262 -9.27 -18.14 1.47
N ILE A 263 -9.17 -17.71 0.21
CA ILE A 263 -8.29 -16.64 -0.24
C ILE A 263 -9.15 -15.44 -0.63
N LEU A 264 -8.87 -14.29 -0.02
CA LEU A 264 -9.35 -12.99 -0.48
C LEU A 264 -8.27 -12.35 -1.34
N PHE A 265 -8.46 -12.38 -2.65
CA PHE A 265 -7.51 -11.83 -3.60
C PHE A 265 -7.87 -10.38 -3.93
N MET A 266 -7.01 -9.43 -3.54
CA MET A 266 -7.25 -8.00 -3.71
C MET A 266 -6.51 -7.43 -4.91
N VAL A 267 -7.24 -6.65 -5.71
CA VAL A 267 -6.75 -5.96 -6.90
C VAL A 267 -7.00 -4.47 -6.74
N SER A 268 -5.97 -3.68 -7.03
CA SER A 268 -6.08 -2.23 -7.10
C SER A 268 -6.65 -1.84 -8.47
N SER A 269 -7.97 -1.67 -8.57
CA SER A 269 -8.65 -1.51 -9.86
C SER A 269 -8.34 -0.17 -10.56
N SER A 270 -7.95 0.85 -9.79
CA SER A 270 -7.58 2.17 -10.30
C SER A 270 -6.19 2.25 -10.92
N GLU A 271 -5.37 1.19 -10.89
CA GLU A 271 -3.94 1.23 -11.27
C GLU A 271 -3.66 0.73 -12.70
N TYR A 272 -4.65 0.77 -13.59
CA TYR A 272 -4.53 0.31 -14.98
C TYR A 272 -3.59 1.17 -15.85
N ASP A 273 -3.32 2.40 -15.42
CA ASP A 273 -2.44 3.39 -16.06
C ASP A 273 -1.04 3.47 -15.42
N GLN A 274 -0.77 2.63 -14.41
CA GLN A 274 0.44 2.73 -13.59
C GLN A 274 1.37 1.55 -13.82
N VAL A 275 2.67 1.80 -13.62
CA VAL A 275 3.73 0.78 -13.62
C VAL A 275 4.10 0.36 -12.20
N LEU A 276 4.65 -0.85 -12.03
CA LEU A 276 5.16 -1.35 -10.76
C LEU A 276 6.28 -0.47 -10.23
N MET A 277 6.33 -0.35 -8.91
CA MET A 277 7.43 0.35 -8.26
C MET A 277 8.74 -0.41 -8.42
N GLU A 278 8.69 -1.74 -8.47
CA GLU A 278 9.89 -2.58 -8.48
C GLU A 278 10.63 -2.63 -9.83
N ASP A 279 9.97 -2.33 -10.97
CA ASP A 279 10.59 -2.47 -12.30
C ASP A 279 10.25 -1.41 -13.35
N ARG A 280 9.34 -0.46 -13.04
CA ARG A 280 8.95 0.71 -13.88
C ARG A 280 8.47 0.42 -15.30
N ARG A 281 8.38 -0.84 -15.71
CA ARG A 281 7.98 -1.24 -17.05
C ARG A 281 6.70 -2.04 -17.01
N THR A 282 6.54 -2.88 -16.00
CA THR A 282 5.39 -3.76 -15.88
C THR A 282 4.18 -2.98 -15.39
N ASN A 283 3.07 -3.06 -16.13
CA ASN A 283 1.80 -2.49 -15.70
C ASN A 283 1.28 -3.17 -14.41
N ARG A 284 0.79 -2.38 -13.45
CA ARG A 284 0.37 -2.89 -12.13
C ARG A 284 -0.83 -3.83 -12.21
N LEU A 285 -1.81 -3.51 -13.06
CA LEU A 285 -2.99 -4.34 -13.23
C LEU A 285 -2.65 -5.66 -13.94
N VAL A 286 -1.74 -5.63 -14.91
CA VAL A 286 -1.19 -6.84 -15.56
C VAL A 286 -0.47 -7.73 -14.56
N GLU A 287 0.38 -7.16 -13.70
CA GLU A 287 1.02 -7.91 -12.63
C GLU A 287 -0.02 -8.57 -11.71
N SER A 288 -1.07 -7.84 -11.29
CA SER A 288 -2.17 -8.40 -10.51
C SER A 288 -2.85 -9.58 -11.21
N MET A 289 -3.07 -9.50 -12.53
CA MET A 289 -3.62 -10.60 -13.32
C MET A 289 -2.69 -11.82 -13.38
N ASN A 290 -1.38 -11.61 -13.54
CA ASN A 290 -0.39 -12.69 -13.57
C ASN A 290 -0.28 -13.42 -12.22
N ILE A 291 -0.31 -12.67 -11.12
CA ILE A 291 -0.37 -13.26 -9.77
C ILE A 291 -1.67 -14.04 -9.61
N PHE A 292 -2.82 -13.46 -10.00
CA PHE A 292 -4.11 -14.14 -9.89
C PHE A 292 -4.15 -15.45 -10.69
N GLU A 293 -3.64 -15.43 -11.93
CA GLU A 293 -3.52 -16.63 -12.78
C GLU A 293 -2.74 -17.75 -12.09
N THR A 294 -1.65 -17.41 -11.41
CA THR A 294 -0.83 -18.38 -10.70
C THR A 294 -1.56 -18.96 -9.49
N ILE A 295 -2.27 -18.14 -8.73
CA ILE A 295 -3.00 -18.55 -7.53
C ILE A 295 -4.25 -19.36 -7.90
N VAL A 296 -5.11 -18.84 -8.77
CA VAL A 296 -6.42 -19.43 -9.07
C VAL A 296 -6.33 -20.80 -9.76
N ASN A 297 -5.21 -21.06 -10.44
CA ASN A 297 -4.96 -22.33 -11.13
C ASN A 297 -4.04 -23.28 -10.35
N ASN A 298 -3.66 -22.94 -9.11
CA ASN A 298 -2.80 -23.78 -8.30
C ASN A 298 -3.58 -24.96 -7.71
N LYS A 299 -3.07 -26.19 -7.89
CA LYS A 299 -3.67 -27.43 -7.37
C LYS A 299 -3.81 -27.42 -5.84
N LEU A 300 -2.91 -26.73 -5.12
CA LEU A 300 -2.98 -26.59 -3.67
C LEU A 300 -4.29 -25.92 -3.19
N PHE A 301 -4.94 -25.13 -4.06
CA PHE A 301 -6.13 -24.37 -3.73
C PHE A 301 -7.41 -24.93 -4.37
N PHE A 302 -7.38 -26.20 -4.82
CA PHE A 302 -8.55 -26.82 -5.47
C PHE A 302 -9.82 -26.82 -4.58
N ASN A 303 -9.64 -27.04 -3.27
CA ASN A 303 -10.73 -27.02 -2.27
C ASN A 303 -10.83 -25.69 -1.50
N VAL A 304 -10.14 -24.65 -1.95
CA VAL A 304 -10.11 -23.35 -1.26
C VAL A 304 -11.02 -22.37 -1.98
N SER A 305 -11.90 -21.69 -1.24
CA SER A 305 -12.76 -20.64 -1.81
C SER A 305 -11.91 -19.42 -2.16
N ILE A 306 -11.83 -19.06 -3.44
CA ILE A 306 -11.09 -17.88 -3.92
C ILE A 306 -12.08 -16.79 -4.32
N ILE A 307 -12.01 -15.65 -3.64
CA ILE A 307 -12.91 -14.50 -3.85
C ILE A 307 -12.08 -13.29 -4.29
N LEU A 308 -12.50 -12.65 -5.37
CA LEU A 308 -11.81 -11.51 -5.98
C LEU A 308 -12.39 -10.17 -5.49
N PHE A 309 -11.56 -9.32 -4.93
CA PHE A 309 -11.91 -7.93 -4.59
C PHE A 309 -11.27 -6.96 -5.57
N LEU A 310 -12.12 -6.30 -6.35
CA LEU A 310 -11.75 -5.16 -7.21
C LEU A 310 -11.86 -3.90 -6.35
N ASN A 311 -10.76 -3.57 -5.66
CA ASN A 311 -10.68 -2.52 -4.66
C ASN A 311 -10.33 -1.15 -5.28
N LYS A 312 -10.44 -0.09 -4.47
CA LYS A 312 -10.23 1.32 -4.86
C LYS A 312 -11.24 1.80 -5.90
N MET A 313 -12.50 1.39 -5.73
CA MET A 313 -13.57 1.71 -6.67
C MET A 313 -13.88 3.21 -6.72
N ASP A 314 -13.77 3.90 -5.58
CA ASP A 314 -13.83 5.35 -5.47
C ASP A 314 -12.82 6.06 -6.40
N LEU A 315 -11.58 5.55 -6.45
CA LEU A 315 -10.55 6.11 -7.31
C LEU A 315 -10.70 5.69 -8.77
N LEU A 316 -11.26 4.50 -9.03
CA LEU A 316 -11.60 4.07 -10.38
C LEU A 316 -12.65 5.01 -10.99
N VAL A 317 -13.70 5.37 -10.22
CA VAL A 317 -14.75 6.30 -10.64
C VAL A 317 -14.16 7.63 -11.13
N GLU A 318 -13.25 8.22 -10.36
CA GLU A 318 -12.62 9.49 -10.75
C GLU A 318 -11.69 9.33 -11.95
N LYS A 319 -10.94 8.22 -12.01
CA LYS A 319 -9.97 8.02 -13.08
C LYS A 319 -10.63 7.75 -14.43
N VAL A 320 -11.71 6.97 -14.46
CA VAL A 320 -12.47 6.66 -15.69
C VAL A 320 -12.96 7.94 -16.38
N LYS A 321 -13.25 9.02 -15.64
CA LYS A 321 -13.65 10.31 -16.22
C LYS A 321 -12.54 11.00 -17.02
N THR A 322 -11.27 10.73 -16.71
CA THR A 322 -10.13 11.53 -17.16
C THR A 322 -9.09 10.73 -17.96
N VAL A 323 -8.90 9.45 -17.64
CA VAL A 323 -7.90 8.57 -18.28
C VAL A 323 -8.60 7.39 -18.93
N SER A 324 -8.37 7.22 -20.23
CA SER A 324 -8.95 6.11 -21.01
C SER A 324 -8.17 4.82 -20.79
N ILE A 325 -8.85 3.74 -20.35
CA ILE A 325 -8.25 2.41 -20.20
C ILE A 325 -7.75 1.84 -21.55
N LYS A 326 -8.34 2.26 -22.67
CA LYS A 326 -8.02 1.79 -24.02
C LYS A 326 -6.58 2.08 -24.45
N LYS A 327 -5.94 3.10 -23.85
CA LYS A 327 -4.52 3.42 -24.06
C LYS A 327 -3.58 2.32 -23.54
N TYR A 328 -4.01 1.59 -22.50
CA TYR A 328 -3.21 0.56 -21.82
C TYR A 328 -3.68 -0.86 -22.16
N PHE A 329 -4.95 -1.00 -22.53
CA PHE A 329 -5.60 -2.27 -22.86
C PHE A 329 -6.29 -2.15 -24.22
N SER A 330 -5.55 -2.45 -25.29
CA SER A 330 -6.04 -2.30 -26.67
C SER A 330 -7.16 -3.29 -27.04
N ASP A 331 -7.30 -4.40 -26.30
CA ASP A 331 -8.36 -5.38 -26.47
C ASP A 331 -9.69 -4.97 -25.81
N PHE A 332 -9.73 -3.83 -25.10
CA PHE A 332 -10.95 -3.28 -24.51
C PHE A 332 -11.98 -2.89 -25.60
N LYS A 333 -13.15 -3.51 -25.53
CA LYS A 333 -14.29 -3.28 -26.43
C LYS A 333 -15.49 -2.78 -25.61
N GLY A 334 -15.52 -1.48 -25.34
CA GLY A 334 -16.58 -0.78 -24.61
C GLY A 334 -16.36 0.73 -24.64
N ASP A 335 -17.18 1.47 -23.91
CA ASP A 335 -16.96 2.90 -23.67
C ASP A 335 -15.90 3.10 -22.56
N PRO A 336 -14.72 3.67 -22.86
CA PRO A 336 -13.63 3.79 -21.90
C PRO A 336 -13.90 4.79 -20.77
N HIS A 337 -14.96 5.60 -20.89
CA HIS A 337 -15.37 6.59 -19.89
C HIS A 337 -16.64 6.18 -19.13
N ARG A 338 -17.16 4.96 -19.38
CA ARG A 338 -18.28 4.38 -18.63
C ARG A 338 -17.78 3.40 -17.59
N LEU A 339 -18.06 3.67 -16.32
CA LEU A 339 -17.60 2.86 -15.19
C LEU A 339 -18.00 1.38 -15.33
N GLU A 340 -19.25 1.09 -15.70
CA GLU A 340 -19.76 -0.28 -15.83
C GLU A 340 -19.04 -1.09 -16.92
N ASP A 341 -18.70 -0.45 -18.04
CA ASP A 341 -17.99 -1.12 -19.13
C ASP A 341 -16.57 -1.49 -18.71
N VAL A 342 -15.90 -0.57 -18.00
CA VAL A 342 -14.57 -0.82 -17.41
C VAL A 342 -14.65 -1.90 -16.34
N GLN A 343 -15.62 -1.84 -15.41
CA GLN A 343 -15.83 -2.84 -14.37
C GLN A 343 -16.05 -4.24 -14.96
N ARG A 344 -16.93 -4.36 -15.96
CA ARG A 344 -17.22 -5.63 -16.63
C ARG A 344 -15.99 -6.17 -17.34
N TYR A 345 -15.22 -5.31 -18.00
CA TYR A 345 -13.96 -5.69 -18.62
C TYR A 345 -12.96 -6.22 -17.58
N LEU A 346 -12.79 -5.54 -16.44
CA LEU A 346 -11.89 -6.00 -15.38
C LEU A 346 -12.27 -7.40 -14.88
N VAL A 347 -13.54 -7.62 -14.56
CA VAL A 347 -14.03 -8.95 -14.16
C VAL A 347 -13.72 -9.99 -15.23
N GLN A 348 -13.98 -9.66 -16.50
CA GLN A 348 -13.70 -10.55 -17.62
C GLN A 348 -12.20 -10.86 -17.76
N CYS A 349 -11.31 -9.89 -17.54
CA CYS A 349 -9.87 -10.10 -17.59
C CYS A 349 -9.39 -11.11 -16.54
N PHE A 350 -9.87 -10.99 -15.30
CA PHE A 350 -9.54 -11.95 -14.24
C PHE A 350 -10.20 -13.31 -14.48
N ASP A 351 -11.46 -13.34 -14.94
CA ASP A 351 -12.13 -14.60 -15.29
C ASP A 351 -11.40 -15.32 -16.43
N ARG A 352 -10.85 -14.56 -17.39
CA ARG A 352 -10.08 -15.11 -18.51
C ARG A 352 -8.84 -15.88 -18.07
N LYS A 353 -8.24 -15.52 -16.94
CA LYS A 353 -7.07 -16.18 -16.36
C LYS A 353 -7.36 -17.54 -15.72
N ARG A 354 -8.64 -17.90 -15.54
CA ARG A 354 -9.03 -19.17 -14.92
C ARG A 354 -9.08 -20.27 -15.96
N ARG A 355 -8.42 -21.39 -15.68
CA ARG A 355 -8.53 -22.64 -16.47
C ARG A 355 -9.87 -23.33 -16.22
N ASN A 356 -10.29 -23.40 -14.96
CA ASN A 356 -11.60 -23.95 -14.60
C ASN A 356 -12.64 -22.82 -14.44
N ARG A 357 -13.50 -22.69 -15.45
CA ARG A 357 -14.62 -21.72 -15.46
C ARG A 357 -16.00 -22.36 -15.21
N SER A 358 -16.05 -23.62 -14.74
CA SER A 358 -17.33 -24.26 -14.42
C SER A 358 -17.99 -23.64 -13.19
N LYS A 359 -17.19 -23.19 -12.21
CA LYS A 359 -17.65 -22.41 -11.06
C LYS A 359 -17.72 -20.92 -11.42
N PRO A 360 -18.71 -20.16 -10.92
CA PRO A 360 -18.73 -18.71 -11.10
C PRO A 360 -17.53 -18.05 -10.40
N LEU A 361 -17.07 -16.90 -10.92
CA LEU A 361 -16.07 -16.08 -10.26
C LEU A 361 -16.75 -15.23 -9.18
N PHE A 362 -16.62 -15.63 -7.91
CA PHE A 362 -17.06 -14.80 -6.80
C PHE A 362 -16.20 -13.54 -6.72
N HIS A 363 -16.83 -12.38 -6.90
CA HIS A 363 -16.14 -11.11 -6.90
C HIS A 363 -16.99 -9.99 -6.30
N HIS A 364 -16.31 -8.97 -5.77
CA HIS A 364 -16.94 -7.77 -5.23
C HIS A 364 -16.14 -6.53 -5.63
N PHE A 365 -16.85 -5.45 -5.93
CA PHE A 365 -16.28 -4.12 -6.07
C PHE A 365 -16.22 -3.48 -4.68
N THR A 366 -15.02 -3.07 -4.26
CA THR A 366 -14.79 -2.60 -2.90
C THR A 366 -14.10 -1.24 -2.87
N THR A 367 -14.39 -0.50 -1.81
CA THR A 367 -13.65 0.67 -1.37
C THR A 367 -13.21 0.38 0.06
N ALA A 368 -11.99 -0.14 0.24
CA ALA A 368 -11.52 -0.60 1.55
C ALA A 368 -11.48 0.48 2.63
N ILE A 369 -11.51 1.77 2.25
CA ILE A 369 -11.58 2.89 3.19
C ILE A 369 -13.02 3.22 3.63
N ASP A 370 -14.03 2.62 2.99
CA ASP A 370 -15.45 2.75 3.36
C ASP A 370 -15.85 1.57 4.27
N THR A 371 -16.19 1.92 5.52
CA THR A 371 -16.52 0.94 6.55
C THR A 371 -17.82 0.19 6.25
N GLU A 372 -18.84 0.87 5.72
CA GLU A 372 -20.14 0.26 5.47
C GLU A 372 -20.12 -0.60 4.21
N ASN A 373 -19.37 -0.19 3.19
CA ASN A 373 -19.08 -1.04 2.04
C ASN A 373 -18.42 -2.36 2.46
N ILE A 374 -17.37 -2.30 3.29
CA ILE A 374 -16.69 -3.51 3.76
C ILE A 374 -17.57 -4.35 4.69
N ARG A 375 -18.39 -3.73 5.54
CA ARG A 375 -19.35 -4.45 6.39
C ARG A 375 -20.32 -5.30 5.55
N PHE A 376 -20.90 -4.70 4.50
CA PHE A 376 -21.84 -5.39 3.61
C PHE A 376 -21.15 -6.49 2.81
N VAL A 377 -20.02 -6.17 2.19
CA VAL A 377 -19.25 -7.13 1.37
C VAL A 377 -18.77 -8.30 2.20
N PHE A 378 -18.23 -8.04 3.40
CA PHE A 378 -17.76 -9.12 4.26
C PHE A 378 -18.90 -10.01 4.76
N HIS A 379 -20.11 -9.48 4.95
CA HIS A 379 -21.27 -10.30 5.27
C HIS A 379 -21.55 -11.34 4.17
N ALA A 380 -21.59 -10.91 2.92
CA ALA A 380 -21.82 -11.77 1.75
C ALA A 380 -20.68 -12.80 1.57
N VAL A 381 -19.43 -12.37 1.75
CA VAL A 381 -18.25 -13.25 1.72
C VAL A 381 -18.33 -14.32 2.81
N LYS A 382 -18.67 -13.92 4.04
CA LYS A 382 -18.79 -14.85 5.16
C LYS A 382 -19.90 -15.88 4.90
N ASP A 383 -21.02 -15.50 4.29
CA ASP A 383 -22.07 -16.45 3.91
C ASP A 383 -21.59 -17.42 2.81
N THR A 384 -20.87 -16.92 1.81
CA THR A 384 -20.28 -17.75 0.73
C THR A 384 -19.31 -18.78 1.30
N ILE A 385 -18.36 -18.34 2.13
CA ILE A 385 -17.36 -19.21 2.76
C ILE A 385 -18.04 -20.25 3.65
N LEU A 386 -19.00 -19.84 4.48
CA LEU A 386 -19.67 -20.77 5.39
C LEU A 386 -20.56 -21.77 4.64
N GLN A 387 -21.25 -21.38 3.58
CA GLN A 387 -22.07 -22.30 2.78
C GLN A 387 -21.24 -23.36 2.05
N GLU A 388 -20.09 -22.98 1.48
CA GLU A 388 -19.19 -23.94 0.84
C GLU A 388 -18.58 -24.90 1.85
N ASN A 389 -18.13 -24.40 3.00
CA ASN A 389 -17.53 -25.24 4.05
C ASN A 389 -18.56 -26.08 4.82
N LEU A 390 -19.80 -25.63 4.99
CA LEU A 390 -20.85 -26.41 5.65
C LEU A 390 -21.23 -27.66 4.85
N LYS A 391 -21.14 -27.62 3.51
CA LYS A 391 -21.34 -28.83 2.69
C LYS A 391 -20.28 -29.88 2.99
N ASP A 392 -19.03 -29.47 3.16
CA ASP A 392 -17.93 -30.37 3.51
C ASP A 392 -17.98 -30.84 4.98
N ILE A 393 -18.53 -30.01 5.89
CA ILE A 393 -18.68 -30.33 7.32
C ILE A 393 -19.90 -31.20 7.61
N MET A 394 -20.98 -31.12 6.83
CA MET A 394 -22.19 -31.94 7.01
C MET A 394 -22.10 -33.32 6.30
N LEU A 395 -21.11 -33.52 5.43
CA LEU A 395 -20.86 -34.78 4.72
C LEU A 395 -19.77 -35.65 5.38
N GLN A 396 -19.30 -35.28 6.58
CA GLN A 396 -18.37 -36.05 7.43
C GLN A 396 -18.92 -36.16 8.85
#